data_AF-A0A7C1EA33-F1
#
_entry.id   AF-A0A7C1EA33-F1
#
_cell.length_a   1.000
_cell.length_b   1.000
_cell.length_c   1.000
_cell.angle_alpha   90.00
_cell.angle_beta   90.00
_cell.angle_gamma   90.00
#
_symmetry.space_group_name_H-M   'P 1'
#
loop_
_entity.id
_entity.type
_entity.pdbx_description
1 polymer ?
#
loop_
_entity_poly.entity_id
_entity_poly.type
_entity_poly.pdbx_seq_one_letter_code
_entity_poly.pdbx_strand_id
1 'polypeptide(L)'
;MSTLLTRIHGCEAAGTIGNSMGDPVEGMYWTEIEKKFGFVDTLMEQDKKDGRVQQPFGEDFVYHAHHRPPGTTEDGQERHRLCANAILRKGGRITIEDLAATWLCDIDPEKFGYLLGPQDRIIYLQLKA
;
A
#
# COMPACT_ATOMS: atom_id res chain seq x y z
N MET A 1 -0.86 13.08 -27.59
CA MET A 1 -1.45 12.43 -26.40
C MET A 1 -2.71 13.20 -26.03
N SER A 2 -3.84 12.55 -25.75
CA SER A 2 -5.08 13.29 -25.42
C SER A 2 -4.95 13.99 -24.06
N THR A 3 -5.67 15.09 -23.87
CA THR A 3 -5.70 15.82 -22.58
C THR A 3 -6.21 14.93 -21.44
N LEU A 4 -7.19 14.06 -21.71
CA LEU A 4 -7.70 13.09 -20.76
C LEU A 4 -6.65 12.06 -20.34
N LEU A 5 -5.93 11.46 -21.30
CA LEU A 5 -4.89 10.48 -21.00
C LEU A 5 -3.76 11.11 -20.16
N THR A 6 -3.39 12.36 -20.46
CA THR A 6 -2.39 13.11 -19.70
C THR A 6 -2.83 13.33 -18.25
N ARG A 7 -4.12 13.64 -18.03
CA ARG A 7 -4.68 13.80 -16.68
C ARG A 7 -4.74 12.49 -15.90
N ILE A 8 -5.16 11.41 -16.54
CA ILE A 8 -5.18 10.07 -15.92
C ILE A 8 -3.75 9.68 -15.52
N HIS A 9 -2.80 9.80 -16.45
CA HIS A 9 -1.40 9.50 -16.16
C HIS A 9 -0.84 10.36 -15.03
N GLY A 10 -1.15 11.66 -15.02
CA GLY A 10 -0.77 12.56 -13.93
C GLY A 10 -1.34 12.14 -12.58
N CYS A 11 -2.60 11.69 -12.54
CA CYS A 11 -3.25 11.19 -11.32
C CYS A 11 -2.56 9.94 -10.77
N GLU A 12 -2.33 8.95 -11.62
CA GLU A 12 -1.68 7.68 -11.24
C GLU A 12 -0.24 7.91 -10.77
N ALA A 13 0.52 8.74 -11.49
CA ALA A 13 1.89 9.08 -11.13
C ALA A 13 1.95 9.87 -9.82
N ALA A 14 1.12 10.91 -9.67
CA ALA A 14 1.12 11.74 -8.47
C ALA A 14 0.67 10.95 -7.22
N GLY A 15 -0.31 10.06 -7.35
CA GLY A 15 -0.73 9.16 -6.28
C GLY A 15 0.42 8.25 -5.82
N THR A 16 1.11 7.62 -6.75
CA THR A 16 2.26 6.74 -6.48
C THR A 16 3.43 7.50 -5.83
N ILE A 17 3.77 8.67 -6.37
CA ILE A 17 4.86 9.52 -5.82
C ILE A 17 4.50 10.01 -4.42
N GLY A 18 3.29 10.54 -4.25
CA GLY A 18 2.82 11.08 -2.97
C GLY A 18 2.77 10.00 -1.88
N ASN A 19 2.33 8.80 -2.24
CA ASN A 19 2.35 7.63 -1.36
C ASN A 19 3.76 7.29 -0.87
N SER A 20 4.72 7.17 -1.80
CA SER A 20 6.12 6.89 -1.45
C SER A 20 6.78 8.00 -0.63
N MET A 21 6.48 9.28 -0.91
CA MET A 21 7.00 10.41 -0.14
C MET A 21 6.38 10.52 1.25
N GLY A 22 5.13 10.09 1.41
CA GLY A 22 4.38 10.18 2.67
C GLY A 22 4.72 9.09 3.68
N ASP A 23 5.01 7.86 3.23
CA ASP A 23 5.28 6.69 4.09
C ASP A 23 6.39 6.94 5.15
N PRO A 24 7.56 7.53 4.83
CA PRO A 24 8.62 7.78 5.84
C PRO A 24 8.21 8.71 6.99
N VAL A 25 7.20 9.55 6.78
CA VAL A 25 6.75 10.59 7.72
C VAL A 25 5.36 10.33 8.27
N GLU A 26 4.77 9.19 7.93
CA GLU A 26 3.44 8.81 8.36
C GLU A 26 3.35 8.81 9.90
N GLY A 27 2.29 9.44 10.42
CA GLY A 27 2.03 9.55 11.86
C GLY A 27 2.90 10.57 12.61
N MET A 28 3.82 11.28 11.96
CA MET A 28 4.62 12.34 12.58
C MET A 28 3.90 13.70 12.52
N TYR A 29 4.10 14.53 13.55
CA TYR A 29 3.67 15.93 13.49
C TYR A 29 4.62 16.74 12.59
N TRP A 30 4.11 17.77 11.93
CA TRP A 30 4.91 18.56 10.96
C TRP A 30 6.20 19.15 11.56
N THR A 31 6.19 19.50 12.84
CA THR A 31 7.37 20.01 13.57
C THR A 31 8.43 18.92 13.78
N GLU A 32 8.03 17.67 13.94
CA GLU A 32 8.95 16.54 14.07
C GLU A 32 9.59 16.21 12.72
N ILE A 33 8.80 16.30 11.65
CA ILE A 33 9.27 16.15 10.27
C ILE A 33 10.32 17.23 9.96
N GLU A 34 9.99 18.50 10.19
CA GLU A 34 10.91 19.62 9.95
C GLU A 34 12.20 19.48 10.75
N LYS A 35 12.10 19.08 12.03
CA LYS A 35 13.28 18.87 12.88
C LYS A 35 14.16 17.72 12.40
N LYS A 36 13.57 16.62 11.92
CA LYS A 36 14.30 15.39 11.57
C LYS A 36 14.82 15.39 10.14
N PHE A 37 14.03 15.92 9.21
CA PHE A 37 14.26 15.83 7.77
C PHE A 37 14.38 17.20 7.11
N GLY A 38 13.97 18.29 7.77
CA GLY A 38 13.79 19.59 7.13
C GLY A 38 12.58 19.56 6.19
N PHE A 39 12.77 20.07 4.97
CA PHE A 39 11.75 19.99 3.94
C PHE A 39 11.90 18.67 3.17
N VAL A 40 10.82 17.87 3.12
CA VAL A 40 10.81 16.61 2.39
C VAL A 40 10.55 16.88 0.91
N ASP A 41 11.60 16.87 0.10
CA ASP A 41 11.54 17.08 -1.35
C ASP A 41 12.15 15.94 -2.19
N THR A 42 12.63 14.89 -1.53
CA THR A 42 13.21 13.70 -2.17
C THR A 42 12.49 12.42 -1.76
N LEU A 43 12.53 11.42 -2.63
CA LEU A 43 12.16 10.05 -2.28
C LEU A 43 13.22 9.48 -1.32
N MET A 44 12.78 8.92 -0.20
CA MET A 44 13.66 8.42 0.86
C MET A 44 13.58 6.90 0.95
N GLU A 45 14.71 6.28 1.26
CA GLU A 45 14.76 4.88 1.67
C GLU A 45 14.23 4.71 3.10
N GLN A 46 13.81 3.50 3.45
CA GLN A 46 13.33 3.17 4.78
C GLN A 46 13.71 1.75 5.18
N ASP A 47 14.26 1.59 6.38
CA ASP A 47 14.39 0.28 7.02
C ASP A 47 13.22 0.07 7.99
N LYS A 48 12.29 -0.81 7.59
CA LYS A 48 11.22 -1.26 8.49
C LYS A 48 11.78 -2.31 9.44
N LYS A 49 11.34 -2.27 10.69
CA LYS A 49 11.74 -3.22 11.74
C LYS A 49 10.65 -4.27 11.93
N ASP A 50 11.03 -5.41 12.51
CA ASP A 50 10.05 -6.36 13.01
C ASP A 50 9.15 -5.68 14.04
N GLY A 51 7.87 -6.01 13.99
CA GLY A 51 6.86 -5.45 14.86
C GLY A 51 5.80 -6.49 15.19
N ARG A 52 5.28 -6.42 16.42
CA ARG A 52 4.13 -7.24 16.82
C ARG A 52 3.18 -6.38 17.63
N VAL A 53 1.94 -6.27 17.17
CA VAL A 53 0.89 -5.51 17.84
C VAL A 53 -0.21 -6.47 18.26
N GLN A 54 -0.33 -6.68 19.57
CA GLN A 54 -1.37 -7.53 20.14
C GLN A 54 -2.75 -6.94 19.81
N GLN A 55 -3.63 -7.77 19.26
CA GLN A 55 -5.01 -7.37 18.98
C GLN A 55 -5.92 -7.78 20.14
N PRO A 56 -6.98 -7.01 20.43
CA PRO A 56 -7.96 -7.39 21.45
C PRO A 56 -8.71 -8.68 21.09
N PHE A 57 -8.83 -8.99 19.79
CA PHE A 57 -9.46 -10.20 19.26
C PHE A 57 -8.69 -10.69 18.03
N GLY A 58 -8.64 -12.01 17.84
CA GLY A 58 -7.98 -12.63 16.69
C GLY A 58 -6.47 -12.81 16.88
N GLU A 59 -5.76 -12.93 15.75
CA GLU A 59 -4.31 -13.09 15.73
C GLU A 59 -3.59 -11.74 15.87
N ASP A 60 -2.38 -11.77 16.44
CA ASP A 60 -1.55 -10.58 16.55
C ASP A 60 -1.14 -10.06 15.16
N PHE A 61 -1.01 -8.75 15.06
CA PHE A 61 -0.49 -8.11 13.86
C PHE A 61 1.03 -8.21 13.84
N VAL A 62 1.56 -9.00 12.90
CA VAL A 62 2.98 -9.22 12.71
C VAL A 62 3.48 -8.41 11.52
N TYR A 63 4.56 -7.67 11.72
CA TYR A 63 5.29 -6.91 10.72
C TYR A 63 6.71 -7.46 10.63
N HIS A 64 7.24 -7.53 9.42
CA HIS A 64 8.55 -8.11 9.15
C HIS A 64 9.57 -7.03 8.81
N ALA A 65 10.79 -7.17 9.32
CA ALA A 65 11.89 -6.29 8.94
C ALA A 65 12.21 -6.42 7.44
N HIS A 66 12.35 -5.28 6.77
CA HIS A 66 12.74 -5.22 5.36
C HIS A 66 13.24 -3.82 5.00
N HIS A 67 14.09 -3.78 3.97
CA HIS A 67 14.58 -2.54 3.38
C HIS A 67 13.68 -2.11 2.22
N ARG A 68 13.26 -0.84 2.22
CA ARG A 68 12.51 -0.19 1.14
C ARG A 68 13.42 0.84 0.46
N PRO A 69 13.86 0.61 -0.79
CA PRO A 69 14.65 1.61 -1.52
C PRO A 69 13.80 2.87 -1.80
N PRO A 70 14.45 4.01 -2.14
CA PRO A 70 13.74 5.25 -2.50
C PRO A 70 12.71 5.03 -3.61
N GLY A 71 11.48 5.51 -3.41
CA GLY A 71 10.39 5.35 -4.38
C GLY A 71 9.49 4.13 -4.14
N THR A 72 9.79 3.31 -3.14
CA THR A 72 8.88 2.23 -2.70
C THR A 72 7.60 2.81 -2.10
N THR A 73 6.46 2.23 -2.44
CA THR A 73 5.11 2.61 -1.95
C THR A 73 4.70 1.78 -0.73
N GLU A 74 3.50 2.00 -0.17
CA GLU A 74 2.94 1.22 0.94
C GLU A 74 1.71 0.35 0.57
N ASP A 75 0.93 -0.08 1.58
CA ASP A 75 -0.27 -0.91 1.45
C ASP A 75 -1.44 -0.26 0.69
N GLY A 76 -1.70 1.02 0.87
CA GLY A 76 -2.65 1.83 0.09
C GLY A 76 -2.41 1.76 -1.42
N GLN A 77 -1.16 1.87 -1.89
CA GLN A 77 -0.89 1.77 -3.33
C GLN A 77 -0.95 0.32 -3.84
N GLU A 78 -0.64 -0.65 -2.99
CA GLU A 78 -0.83 -2.06 -3.31
C GLU A 78 -2.33 -2.43 -3.39
N ARG A 79 -3.18 -1.87 -2.52
CA ARG A 79 -4.64 -1.97 -2.64
C ARG A 79 -5.16 -1.31 -3.91
N HIS A 80 -4.60 -0.16 -4.30
CA HIS A 80 -4.91 0.48 -5.58
C HIS A 80 -4.54 -0.42 -6.77
N ARG A 81 -3.35 -1.05 -6.76
CA ARG A 81 -2.95 -2.04 -7.77
C ARG A 81 -3.95 -3.19 -7.89
N LEU A 82 -4.42 -3.74 -6.78
CA LEU A 82 -5.41 -4.82 -6.78
C LEU A 82 -6.75 -4.38 -7.41
N CYS A 83 -7.24 -3.19 -7.06
CA CYS A 83 -8.44 -2.62 -7.68
C CYS A 83 -8.25 -2.36 -9.18
N ALA A 84 -7.12 -1.77 -9.58
CA ALA A 84 -6.79 -1.50 -10.98
C ALA A 84 -6.69 -2.81 -11.79
N ASN A 85 -6.04 -3.84 -11.26
CA ASN A 85 -5.95 -5.16 -11.89
C ASN A 85 -7.32 -5.79 -12.10
N ALA A 86 -8.24 -5.70 -11.13
CA ALA A 86 -9.59 -6.19 -11.28
C ALA A 86 -10.34 -5.47 -12.42
N ILE A 87 -10.22 -4.14 -12.49
CA ILE A 87 -10.82 -3.32 -13.56
C ILE A 87 -10.25 -3.69 -14.93
N LEU A 88 -8.92 -3.85 -15.03
CA LEU A 88 -8.23 -4.20 -16.28
C LEU A 88 -8.64 -5.60 -16.76
N ARG A 89 -8.72 -6.59 -15.86
CA ARG A 89 -9.15 -7.96 -16.19
C ARG A 89 -10.59 -8.01 -16.68
N LYS A 90 -11.48 -7.26 -16.03
CA LYS A 90 -12.90 -7.19 -16.41
C LYS A 90 -13.15 -6.33 -17.64
N GLY A 91 -12.27 -5.37 -17.92
CA GLY A 91 -12.45 -4.37 -18.97
C GLY A 91 -13.49 -3.29 -18.60
N GLY A 92 -13.67 -2.97 -17.32
CA GLY A 92 -14.66 -2.00 -16.89
C GLY A 92 -15.01 -2.05 -15.40
N ARG A 93 -16.24 -1.66 -15.05
CA ARG A 93 -16.70 -1.58 -13.66
C ARG A 93 -16.72 -2.96 -12.99
N ILE A 94 -15.95 -3.09 -11.92
CA ILE A 94 -15.90 -4.29 -11.05
C ILE A 94 -17.05 -4.34 -10.05
N THR A 95 -17.40 -5.55 -9.62
CA THR A 95 -18.16 -5.84 -8.41
C THR A 95 -17.21 -6.19 -7.25
N ILE A 96 -17.77 -6.47 -6.07
CA ILE A 96 -16.98 -6.92 -4.92
C ILE A 96 -16.37 -8.31 -5.16
N GLU A 97 -17.06 -9.18 -5.90
CA GLU A 97 -16.61 -10.53 -6.22
C GLU A 97 -15.43 -10.52 -7.18
N ASP A 98 -15.42 -9.59 -8.16
CA ASP A 98 -14.28 -9.41 -9.07
C ASP A 98 -13.02 -8.97 -8.30
N LEU A 99 -13.18 -8.07 -7.33
CA LEU A 99 -12.09 -7.63 -6.46
C LEU A 99 -11.62 -8.77 -5.56
N ALA A 100 -12.54 -9.51 -4.95
CA ALA A 100 -12.22 -10.67 -4.12
C ALA A 100 -11.45 -11.75 -4.89
N ALA A 101 -11.88 -12.07 -6.12
CA ALA A 101 -11.16 -12.99 -6.99
C ALA A 101 -9.75 -12.49 -7.32
N THR A 102 -9.58 -11.19 -7.52
CA THR A 102 -8.26 -10.57 -7.74
C THR A 102 -7.38 -10.67 -6.50
N TRP A 103 -7.91 -10.43 -5.30
CA TRP A 103 -7.17 -10.61 -4.05
C TRP A 103 -6.69 -12.05 -3.87
N LEU A 104 -7.57 -13.03 -4.08
CA LEU A 104 -7.23 -14.45 -3.98
C LEU A 104 -6.17 -14.90 -4.99
N CYS A 105 -6.14 -14.26 -6.16
CA CYS A 105 -5.21 -14.59 -7.24
C CYS A 105 -3.85 -13.88 -7.12
N ASP A 106 -3.84 -12.60 -6.71
CA ASP A 106 -2.66 -11.74 -6.84
C ASP A 106 -1.87 -11.58 -5.55
N ILE A 107 -2.49 -11.86 -4.39
CA ILE A 107 -1.83 -11.74 -3.11
C ILE A 107 -1.09 -13.05 -2.81
N ASP A 108 0.21 -12.92 -2.58
CA ASP A 108 1.02 -13.94 -1.91
C ASP A 108 0.77 -13.86 -0.40
N PRO A 109 0.07 -14.84 0.21
CA PRO A 109 -0.27 -14.79 1.62
C PRO A 109 0.95 -14.85 2.55
N GLU A 110 2.12 -15.28 2.06
CA GLU A 110 3.36 -15.31 2.84
C GLU A 110 4.03 -13.92 2.94
N LYS A 111 3.45 -12.90 2.29
CA LYS A 111 3.99 -11.53 2.23
C LYS A 111 3.22 -10.51 3.07
N PHE A 112 2.21 -10.92 3.83
CA PHE A 112 1.58 -10.03 4.81
C PHE A 112 2.61 -9.59 5.86
N GLY A 113 2.53 -8.33 6.28
CA GLY A 113 3.49 -7.72 7.21
C GLY A 113 4.72 -7.11 6.55
N TYR A 114 4.83 -7.17 5.21
CA TYR A 114 5.84 -6.43 4.43
C TYR A 114 5.25 -5.15 3.82
N LEU A 115 4.60 -5.27 2.64
CA LEU A 115 3.93 -4.15 1.96
C LEU A 115 2.44 -4.11 2.32
N LEU A 116 1.70 -5.20 2.04
CA LEU A 116 0.36 -5.37 2.60
C LEU A 116 0.47 -5.62 4.11
N GLY A 117 -0.36 -4.92 4.87
CA GLY A 117 -0.34 -5.01 6.31
C GLY A 117 -1.01 -6.28 6.83
N PRO A 118 -0.79 -6.64 8.10
CA PRO A 118 -1.46 -7.76 8.74
C PRO A 118 -2.99 -7.61 8.78
N GLN A 119 -3.51 -6.38 8.70
CA GLN A 119 -4.94 -6.11 8.56
C GLN A 119 -5.52 -6.66 7.25
N ASP A 120 -4.77 -6.63 6.15
CA ASP A 120 -5.23 -7.13 4.85
C ASP A 120 -5.36 -8.66 4.86
N ARG A 121 -4.57 -9.33 5.71
CA ARG A 121 -4.66 -10.78 5.93
C ARG A 121 -6.03 -11.19 6.47
N ILE A 122 -6.65 -10.39 7.33
CA ILE A 122 -7.99 -10.71 7.87
C ILE A 122 -8.99 -10.78 6.72
N ILE A 123 -9.00 -9.77 5.85
CA ILE A 123 -9.89 -9.72 4.69
C ILE A 123 -9.61 -10.91 3.77
N TYR A 124 -8.34 -11.16 3.45
CA TYR A 124 -7.94 -12.28 2.58
C TYR A 124 -8.40 -13.64 3.11
N LEU A 125 -8.29 -13.87 4.43
CA LEU A 125 -8.77 -15.11 5.05
C LEU A 125 -10.29 -15.23 5.02
N GLN A 126 -11.02 -14.14 5.19
CA GLN A 126 -12.49 -14.14 5.08
C GLN A 126 -12.95 -14.47 3.65
N LEU A 127 -12.18 -14.14 2.62
CA LEU A 127 -12.47 -14.52 1.24
C LEU A 127 -12.26 -16.01 0.95
N LYS A 128 -11.51 -16.73 1.80
CA LYS A 128 -11.26 -18.18 1.66
C LYS A 128 -12.20 -19.07 2.47
N ALA A 129 -12.92 -18.50 3.43
CA ALA A 129 -13.84 -19.21 4.32
C ALA A 129 -15.16 -19.55 3.61
#